data_AF-A0A1V2Q5R7-F1
#
_entry.id   AF-A0A1V2Q5R7-F1
#
_cell.length_a   1.000
_cell.length_b   1.000
_cell.length_c   1.000
_cell.angle_alpha   90.00
_cell.angle_beta   90.00
_cell.angle_gamma   90.00
#
_symmetry.space_group_name_H-M   'P 1'
#
loop_
_entity.id
_entity.type
_entity.pdbx_description
1 polymer ?
#
loop_
_entity_poly.entity_id
_entity_poly.type
_entity_poly.pdbx_seq_one_letter_code
_entity_poly.pdbx_strand_id
1 'polypeptide(L)'
;MPESVQPDKSAEESKTDDQQATGSATTPEGGEVSGDGSTAPEVEGDDAREDELPAWARKKLEKANAQAASYRTQLRDAQTALENAKTPEEFQAATATLTEKVAELEHQLVREQVARKYELPDELATLLTGKTADELEAVAKTLQKYAPTTESVVLGGGLTPDDGDDGEMDPRKLARRTRR
;
A
#
# COMPACT_ATOMS: atom_id res chain seq x y z
N MET A 1 -52.54 39.76 -38.35
CA MET A 1 -51.56 40.06 -37.30
C MET A 1 -50.18 39.77 -37.87
N PRO A 2 -49.43 40.81 -38.27
CA PRO A 2 -48.05 40.71 -38.71
C PRO A 2 -47.09 40.70 -37.52
N GLU A 3 -46.04 39.88 -37.56
CA GLU A 3 -44.77 40.24 -36.95
C GLU A 3 -43.63 39.56 -37.73
N SER A 4 -43.20 40.26 -38.77
CA SER A 4 -41.81 40.21 -39.23
C SER A 4 -40.92 40.70 -38.09
N VAL A 5 -39.75 40.09 -37.89
CA VAL A 5 -38.45 40.75 -38.09
C VAL A 5 -37.35 39.68 -38.16
N GLN A 6 -36.50 39.91 -39.12
CA GLN A 6 -35.36 39.15 -39.62
C GLN A 6 -34.09 39.33 -38.74
N PRO A 7 -32.96 38.69 -39.08
CA PRO A 7 -31.87 38.36 -38.17
C PRO A 7 -30.86 39.50 -38.02
N ASP A 8 -30.24 39.62 -36.84
CA ASP A 8 -29.11 40.52 -36.63
C ASP A 8 -27.79 39.74 -36.68
N LYS A 9 -27.07 39.94 -37.79
CA LYS A 9 -25.63 39.82 -37.89
C LYS A 9 -25.03 41.05 -37.19
N SER A 10 -24.15 40.84 -36.21
CA SER A 10 -23.09 41.79 -35.93
C SER A 10 -21.79 41.03 -35.71
N ALA A 11 -20.93 41.15 -36.71
CA ALA A 11 -19.49 40.97 -36.62
C ALA A 11 -18.88 42.34 -36.24
N GLU A 12 -17.83 42.32 -35.42
CA GLU A 12 -16.64 43.22 -35.38
C GLU A 12 -16.07 43.14 -33.96
N GLU A 13 -14.92 42.50 -33.78
CA GLU A 13 -13.56 43.06 -33.92
C GLU A 13 -13.16 43.99 -32.76
N SER A 14 -12.15 43.55 -32.01
CA SER A 14 -11.10 44.32 -31.31
C SER A 14 -10.17 43.25 -30.68
N LYS A 15 -9.11 42.75 -31.34
CA LYS A 15 -7.82 43.40 -31.69
C LYS A 15 -7.11 43.97 -30.45
N THR A 16 -6.21 43.19 -29.83
CA THR A 16 -4.73 43.18 -29.98
C THR A 16 -4.02 44.27 -29.18
N ASP A 17 -3.18 43.84 -28.22
CA ASP A 17 -1.89 44.42 -27.82
C ASP A 17 -1.20 43.31 -26.99
N ASP A 18 -0.26 42.51 -27.49
CA ASP A 18 1.11 42.77 -27.98
C ASP A 18 2.07 43.32 -26.92
N GLN A 19 2.90 42.42 -26.40
CA GLN A 19 4.34 42.57 -26.15
C GLN A 19 4.85 41.13 -25.88
N GLN A 20 5.48 40.42 -26.83
CA GLN A 20 6.82 40.65 -27.43
C GLN A 20 7.88 40.73 -26.32
N ALA A 21 8.93 39.93 -26.22
CA ALA A 21 9.83 39.30 -27.19
C ALA A 21 10.65 38.23 -26.40
N THR A 22 11.39 37.24 -26.89
CA THR A 22 12.18 37.05 -28.11
C THR A 22 12.45 35.54 -28.25
N GLY A 23 12.50 35.03 -29.47
CA GLY A 23 13.18 33.78 -29.76
C GLY A 23 14.67 33.99 -29.96
N SER A 24 15.47 32.98 -29.65
CA SER A 24 16.60 32.56 -30.50
C SER A 24 17.09 31.19 -30.08
N ALA A 25 17.04 30.26 -31.03
CA ALA A 25 17.70 28.99 -30.99
C ALA A 25 19.23 29.19 -30.99
N THR A 26 19.96 28.43 -30.18
CA THR A 26 21.32 27.98 -30.53
C THR A 26 21.68 26.70 -29.76
N THR A 27 21.69 25.59 -30.49
CA THR A 27 22.56 24.41 -30.30
C THR A 27 23.34 24.34 -31.63
N PRO A 28 24.65 24.03 -31.72
CA PRO A 28 25.49 23.20 -30.83
C PRO A 28 26.86 23.81 -30.46
N GLU A 29 27.53 23.32 -29.41
CA GLU A 29 28.96 23.03 -29.51
C GLU A 29 29.37 22.02 -28.43
N GLY A 30 30.04 20.96 -28.87
CA GLY A 30 30.61 19.96 -28.00
C GLY A 30 31.79 20.52 -27.22
N GLY A 31 31.82 20.20 -25.93
CA GLY A 31 33.02 20.23 -25.11
C GLY A 31 33.11 18.91 -24.39
N GLU A 32 33.89 17.98 -24.94
CA GLU A 32 34.43 16.85 -24.18
C GLU A 32 35.20 17.41 -22.98
N VAL A 33 34.77 17.06 -21.77
CA VAL A 33 35.67 16.94 -20.64
C VAL A 33 35.56 15.51 -20.16
N SER A 34 36.60 14.75 -20.51
CA SER A 34 36.89 13.43 -19.97
C SER A 34 36.83 13.44 -18.46
N GLY A 35 36.21 12.38 -17.93
CA GLY A 35 36.67 11.64 -16.77
C GLY A 35 36.80 12.42 -15.47
N ASP A 36 35.76 12.37 -14.65
CA ASP A 36 35.98 12.09 -13.25
C ASP A 36 34.92 11.08 -12.82
N GLY A 37 35.40 9.91 -12.39
CA GLY A 37 34.58 8.78 -12.00
C GLY A 37 33.82 9.12 -10.74
N SER A 38 32.66 9.75 -10.89
CA SER A 38 31.60 9.66 -9.91
C SER A 38 31.03 8.26 -10.00
N THR A 39 31.77 7.32 -9.40
CA THR A 39 31.22 6.07 -8.91
C THR A 39 30.00 6.45 -8.11
N ALA A 40 28.82 6.28 -8.73
CA ALA A 40 27.62 6.05 -7.95
C ALA A 40 28.01 5.00 -6.90
N PRO A 41 27.65 5.19 -5.61
CA PRO A 41 27.88 4.13 -4.66
C PRO A 41 27.13 2.92 -5.22
N GLU A 42 27.91 1.94 -5.70
CA GLU A 42 27.40 0.62 -5.99
C GLU A 42 26.81 0.19 -4.66
N VAL A 43 25.48 0.07 -4.60
CA VAL A 43 24.78 -0.43 -3.43
C VAL A 43 25.04 -1.95 -3.42
N GLU A 44 26.30 -2.33 -3.24
CA GLU A 44 26.67 -3.65 -2.77
C GLU A 44 26.23 -3.71 -1.32
N GLY A 45 25.06 -4.29 -1.06
CA GLY A 45 24.68 -4.63 0.33
C GLY A 45 23.20 -4.62 0.70
N ASP A 46 22.28 -4.92 -0.22
CA ASP A 46 20.92 -5.33 0.20
C ASP A 46 20.82 -6.86 0.33
N ASP A 47 21.33 -7.63 -0.65
CA ASP A 47 21.26 -9.10 -0.64
C ASP A 47 21.89 -9.73 0.62
N ALA A 48 23.03 -9.21 1.07
CA ALA A 48 23.73 -9.72 2.25
C ALA A 48 22.93 -9.53 3.55
N ARG A 49 22.12 -8.45 3.63
CA ARG A 49 21.26 -8.19 4.80
C ARG A 49 19.94 -8.93 4.71
N GLU A 50 19.45 -9.15 3.49
CA GLU A 50 18.27 -9.96 3.27
C GLU A 50 18.53 -11.44 3.61
N ASP A 51 19.72 -11.97 3.32
CA ASP A 51 20.09 -13.36 3.63
C ASP A 51 20.20 -13.68 5.13
N GLU A 52 20.48 -12.67 5.96
CA GLU A 52 20.46 -12.77 7.42
C GLU A 52 19.05 -12.83 8.00
N LEU A 53 18.01 -12.51 7.21
CA LEU A 53 16.63 -12.55 7.67
C LEU A 53 16.09 -14.00 7.76
N PRO A 54 15.21 -14.28 8.74
CA PRO A 54 14.47 -15.52 8.79
C PRO A 54 13.75 -15.83 7.46
N ALA A 55 13.63 -17.11 7.10
CA ALA A 55 13.04 -17.54 5.82
C ALA A 55 11.62 -16.98 5.60
N TRP A 56 10.82 -16.80 6.65
CA TRP A 56 9.49 -16.19 6.56
C TRP A 56 9.54 -14.70 6.19
N ALA A 57 10.55 -13.97 6.66
CA ALA A 57 10.72 -12.55 6.42
C ALA A 57 11.22 -12.30 4.99
N ARG A 58 12.21 -13.08 4.53
CA ARG A 58 12.65 -13.08 3.12
C ARG A 58 11.50 -13.35 2.16
N LYS A 59 10.72 -14.40 2.42
CA LYS A 59 9.54 -14.74 1.60
C LYS A 59 8.49 -13.61 1.57
N LYS A 60 8.31 -12.90 2.69
CA LYS A 60 7.39 -11.76 2.75
C LYS A 60 7.92 -10.55 1.97
N LEU A 61 9.22 -10.26 2.04
CA LEU A 61 9.88 -9.23 1.25
C LEU A 61 9.82 -9.54 -0.24
N GLU A 62 10.16 -10.77 -0.64
CA GLU A 62 10.06 -11.22 -2.03
C GLU A 62 8.63 -11.04 -2.56
N LYS A 63 7.61 -11.45 -1.78
CA LYS A 63 6.20 -11.24 -2.14
C LYS A 63 5.85 -9.76 -2.29
N ALA A 64 6.29 -8.91 -1.37
CA ALA A 64 6.05 -7.47 -1.43
C ALA A 64 6.75 -6.82 -2.64
N ASN A 65 7.99 -7.22 -2.93
CA ASN A 65 8.76 -6.78 -4.09
C ASN A 65 8.11 -7.20 -5.40
N ALA A 66 7.62 -8.44 -5.50
CA ALA A 66 6.88 -8.95 -6.64
C ALA A 66 5.55 -8.18 -6.85
N GLN A 67 4.81 -7.89 -5.77
CA GLN A 67 3.61 -7.06 -5.84
C GLN A 67 3.93 -5.64 -6.31
N ALA A 68 4.95 -5.00 -5.75
CA ALA A 68 5.40 -3.67 -6.16
C ALA A 68 5.83 -3.63 -7.63
N ALA A 69 6.54 -4.67 -8.11
CA ALA A 69 6.89 -4.81 -9.52
C ALA A 69 5.63 -4.92 -10.40
N SER A 70 4.65 -5.73 -10.00
CA SER A 70 3.37 -5.86 -10.72
C SER A 70 2.64 -4.52 -10.80
N TYR A 71 2.53 -3.76 -9.70
CA TYR A 71 1.88 -2.45 -9.70
C TYR A 71 2.58 -1.44 -10.63
N ARG A 72 3.92 -1.46 -10.69
CA ARG A 72 4.68 -0.62 -11.64
C ARG A 72 4.35 -0.98 -13.08
N THR A 73 4.26 -2.27 -13.41
CA THR A 73 3.87 -2.71 -14.76
C THR A 73 2.43 -2.30 -15.09
N GLN A 74 1.48 -2.56 -14.19
CA GLN A 74 0.08 -2.18 -14.38
C GLN A 74 -0.10 -0.66 -14.58
N LEU A 75 0.68 0.15 -13.87
CA LEU A 75 0.69 1.60 -14.05
C LEU A 75 1.19 2.00 -15.44
N ARG A 76 2.29 1.38 -15.90
CA ARG A 76 2.81 1.62 -17.26
C ARG A 76 1.81 1.19 -18.33
N ASP A 77 1.20 0.01 -18.17
CA ASP A 77 0.19 -0.49 -19.10
C ASP A 77 -1.02 0.46 -19.17
N ALA A 78 -1.48 0.99 -18.03
CA ALA A 78 -2.55 1.97 -17.98
C ALA A 78 -2.16 3.31 -18.63
N GLN A 79 -0.94 3.78 -18.41
CA GLN A 79 -0.40 4.98 -19.09
C GLN A 79 -0.37 4.78 -20.60
N THR A 80 0.19 3.65 -21.06
CA THR A 80 0.24 3.29 -22.47
C THR A 80 -1.16 3.12 -23.08
N ALA A 81 -2.15 2.61 -22.33
CA ALA A 81 -3.53 2.52 -22.79
C ALA A 81 -4.16 3.91 -22.97
N LEU A 82 -3.89 4.86 -22.08
CA LEU A 82 -4.35 6.24 -22.20
C LEU A 82 -3.66 7.00 -23.34
N GLU A 83 -2.36 6.79 -23.53
CA GLU A 83 -1.58 7.40 -24.63
C GLU A 83 -1.99 6.87 -26.01
N ASN A 84 -2.33 5.59 -26.11
CA ASN A 84 -2.75 4.96 -27.37
C ASN A 84 -4.25 5.12 -27.67
N ALA A 85 -5.06 5.58 -26.72
CA ALA A 85 -6.48 5.83 -26.94
C ALA A 85 -6.64 6.97 -27.95
N LYS A 86 -7.14 6.64 -29.14
CA LYS A 86 -7.33 7.61 -30.24
C LYS A 86 -8.77 8.07 -30.35
N THR A 87 -9.68 7.34 -29.72
CA THR A 87 -11.10 7.66 -29.70
C THR A 87 -11.56 8.07 -28.30
N PRO A 88 -12.59 8.93 -28.18
CA PRO A 88 -13.13 9.31 -26.88
C PRO A 88 -13.71 8.11 -26.11
N GLU A 89 -14.18 7.09 -26.83
CA GLU A 89 -14.71 5.85 -26.25
C GLU A 89 -13.61 5.00 -25.61
N GLU A 90 -12.46 4.85 -26.28
CA GLU A 90 -11.29 4.16 -25.71
C GLU A 90 -10.73 4.88 -24.47
N PHE A 91 -10.74 6.21 -24.48
CA PHE A 91 -10.31 7.01 -23.33
C PHE A 91 -11.26 6.84 -22.14
N GLN A 92 -12.58 6.86 -22.38
CA GLN A 92 -13.57 6.58 -21.34
C GLN A 92 -13.45 5.16 -20.79
N ALA A 93 -13.20 4.16 -21.63
CA ALA A 93 -12.97 2.79 -21.18
C ALA A 93 -11.68 2.67 -20.33
N ALA A 94 -10.57 3.26 -20.78
CA ALA A 94 -9.30 3.24 -20.04
C ALA A 94 -9.43 3.96 -18.68
N THR A 95 -10.10 5.11 -18.64
CA THR A 95 -10.36 5.81 -17.38
C THR A 95 -11.32 5.05 -16.47
N ALA A 96 -12.40 4.46 -17.02
CA ALA A 96 -13.33 3.63 -16.25
C ALA A 96 -12.60 2.45 -15.57
N THR A 97 -11.79 1.70 -16.32
CA THR A 97 -11.01 0.59 -15.76
C THR A 97 -10.04 1.04 -14.67
N LEU A 98 -9.45 2.22 -14.79
CA LEU A 98 -8.58 2.79 -13.75
C LEU A 98 -9.39 3.18 -12.51
N THR A 99 -10.55 3.83 -12.69
CA THR A 99 -11.43 4.19 -11.57
C THR A 99 -11.98 2.96 -10.84
N GLU A 100 -12.30 1.88 -11.56
CA GLU A 100 -12.74 0.61 -10.96
C GLU A 100 -11.65 -0.01 -10.10
N LYS A 101 -10.40 -0.05 -10.60
CA LYS A 101 -9.25 -0.55 -9.84
C LYS A 101 -8.97 0.29 -8.59
N VAL A 102 -9.09 1.62 -8.69
CA VAL A 102 -8.93 2.51 -7.54
C VAL A 102 -10.03 2.23 -6.50
N ALA A 103 -11.29 2.16 -6.91
CA ALA A 103 -12.40 1.87 -6.03
C ALA A 103 -12.27 0.48 -5.36
N GLU A 104 -11.78 -0.53 -6.08
CA GLU A 104 -11.51 -1.85 -5.53
C GLU A 104 -10.42 -1.80 -4.45
N LEU A 105 -9.28 -1.13 -4.73
CA LEU A 105 -8.19 -1.01 -3.76
C LEU A 105 -8.59 -0.21 -2.52
N GLU A 106 -9.35 0.88 -2.69
CA GLU A 106 -9.92 1.64 -1.58
C GLU A 106 -10.84 0.78 -0.72
N HIS A 107 -11.71 -0.01 -1.35
CA HIS A 107 -12.60 -0.94 -0.63
C HIS A 107 -11.83 -2.00 0.15
N GLN A 108 -10.80 -2.59 -0.47
CA GLN A 108 -9.92 -3.56 0.20
C GLN A 108 -9.23 -2.94 1.42
N LEU A 109 -8.74 -1.70 1.29
CA LEU A 109 -8.08 -0.98 2.38
C LEU A 109 -9.06 -0.71 3.54
N VAL A 110 -10.28 -0.24 3.25
CA VAL A 110 -11.32 -0.02 4.27
C VAL A 110 -11.67 -1.35 4.96
N ARG A 111 -11.81 -2.44 4.19
CA ARG A 111 -12.07 -3.77 4.74
C ARG A 111 -10.96 -4.23 5.68
N GLU A 112 -9.69 -4.05 5.31
CA GLU A 112 -8.55 -4.37 6.17
C GLU A 112 -8.48 -3.49 7.43
N GLN A 113 -8.76 -2.18 7.30
CA GLN A 113 -8.80 -1.28 8.45
C GLN A 113 -9.88 -1.69 9.45
N VAL A 114 -11.08 -2.02 8.96
CA VAL A 114 -12.17 -2.54 9.78
C VAL A 114 -11.77 -3.87 10.40
N ALA A 115 -11.19 -4.80 9.64
CA ALA A 115 -10.71 -6.07 10.18
C ALA A 115 -9.71 -5.87 11.34
N ARG A 116 -8.72 -4.99 11.18
CA ARG A 116 -7.75 -4.66 12.23
C ARG A 116 -8.39 -3.98 13.43
N LYS A 117 -9.35 -3.07 13.21
CA LYS A 117 -10.08 -2.35 14.28
C LYS A 117 -10.87 -3.30 15.19
N TYR A 118 -11.37 -4.41 14.65
CA TYR A 118 -12.13 -5.42 15.40
C TYR A 118 -11.31 -6.69 15.68
N GLU A 119 -9.99 -6.66 15.47
CA GLU A 119 -9.06 -7.78 15.72
C GLU A 119 -9.47 -9.09 15.02
N LEU A 120 -10.04 -8.97 13.82
CA LEU A 120 -10.47 -10.09 13.01
C LEU A 120 -9.26 -10.75 12.32
N PRO A 121 -9.14 -12.08 12.36
CA PRO A 121 -8.17 -12.81 11.55
C PRO A 121 -8.35 -12.53 10.04
N ASP A 122 -7.26 -12.60 9.27
CA ASP A 122 -7.26 -12.36 7.82
C ASP A 122 -8.27 -13.26 7.08
N GLU A 123 -8.50 -14.48 7.57
CA GLU A 123 -9.51 -15.41 7.02
C GLU A 123 -10.92 -14.83 7.13
N LEU A 124 -11.27 -14.22 8.28
CA LEU A 124 -12.57 -13.58 8.51
C LEU A 124 -12.66 -12.20 7.85
N ALA A 125 -11.53 -11.52 7.65
CA ALA A 125 -11.48 -10.26 6.91
C ALA A 125 -11.97 -10.42 5.46
N THR A 126 -11.73 -11.58 4.83
CA THR A 126 -12.24 -11.86 3.47
C THR A 126 -13.76 -12.02 3.41
N LEU A 127 -14.40 -12.37 4.54
CA LEU A 127 -15.85 -12.58 4.65
C LEU A 127 -16.61 -11.29 4.99
N LEU A 128 -15.91 -10.17 5.20
CA LEU A 128 -16.55 -8.87 5.42
C LEU A 128 -17.27 -8.42 4.14
N THR A 129 -18.59 -8.52 4.17
CA THR A 129 -19.49 -8.06 3.11
C THR A 129 -20.04 -6.68 3.43
N GLY A 130 -19.99 -5.76 2.48
CA GLY A 130 -20.56 -4.42 2.62
C GLY A 130 -19.95 -3.47 1.59
N LYS A 131 -20.72 -2.49 1.13
CA LYS A 131 -20.21 -1.45 0.21
C LYS A 131 -19.74 -0.21 0.96
N THR A 132 -20.28 0.00 2.16
CA THR A 132 -19.98 1.16 3.01
C THR A 132 -19.18 0.74 4.23
N ALA A 133 -18.44 1.69 4.81
CA ALA A 133 -17.70 1.46 6.04
C ALA A 133 -18.63 0.99 7.16
N ASP A 134 -19.82 1.57 7.28
CA ASP A 134 -20.79 1.24 8.33
C ASP A 134 -21.32 -0.20 8.24
N GLU A 135 -21.59 -0.68 7.01
CA GLU A 135 -22.00 -2.07 6.77
C GLU A 135 -20.87 -3.04 7.14
N LEU A 136 -19.63 -2.73 6.74
CA LEU A 136 -18.45 -3.52 7.07
C LEU A 136 -18.24 -3.58 8.59
N GLU A 137 -18.42 -2.47 9.31
CA GLU A 137 -18.31 -2.44 10.76
C GLU A 137 -19.42 -3.25 11.46
N ALA A 138 -20.64 -3.22 10.94
CA ALA A 138 -21.74 -4.01 11.49
C ALA A 138 -21.46 -5.52 11.37
N VAL A 139 -20.99 -5.96 10.20
CA VAL A 139 -20.58 -7.36 9.97
C VAL A 139 -19.33 -7.70 10.79
N ALA A 140 -18.38 -6.79 10.91
CA ALA A 140 -17.20 -7.00 11.75
C ALA A 140 -17.58 -7.22 13.22
N LYS A 141 -18.52 -6.43 13.76
CA LYS A 141 -19.04 -6.62 15.13
C LYS A 141 -19.75 -7.96 15.33
N THR A 142 -20.41 -8.50 14.31
CA THR A 142 -21.03 -9.83 14.43
C THR A 142 -19.98 -10.93 14.36
N LEU A 143 -19.00 -10.82 13.46
CA LEU A 143 -17.90 -11.77 13.31
C LEU A 143 -16.96 -11.76 14.51
N GLN A 144 -16.74 -10.61 15.16
CA GLN A 144 -15.89 -10.49 16.34
C GLN A 144 -16.34 -11.40 17.48
N LYS A 145 -17.65 -11.68 17.59
CA LYS A 145 -18.20 -12.59 18.62
C LYS A 145 -17.77 -14.05 18.42
N TYR A 146 -17.41 -14.40 17.19
CA TYR A 146 -16.97 -15.75 16.79
C TYR A 146 -15.47 -15.81 16.51
N ALA A 147 -14.81 -14.65 16.45
CA ALA A 147 -13.38 -14.59 16.30
C ALA A 147 -12.73 -15.15 17.58
N PRO A 148 -11.80 -16.11 17.46
CA PRO A 148 -11.01 -16.50 18.61
C PRO A 148 -10.27 -15.26 19.08
N THR A 149 -10.48 -14.86 20.34
CA THR A 149 -9.68 -13.78 20.93
C THR A 149 -8.23 -14.23 20.84
N THR A 150 -7.47 -13.60 19.96
CA THR A 150 -6.04 -13.78 19.81
C THR A 150 -5.35 -13.08 20.97
N GLU A 151 -5.77 -13.38 22.21
CA GLU A 151 -4.84 -13.30 23.31
C GLU A 151 -3.75 -14.29 22.93
N SER A 152 -2.61 -13.75 22.49
CA SER A 152 -1.36 -14.48 22.53
C SER A 152 -1.17 -14.83 24.00
N VAL A 153 -1.75 -15.96 24.41
CA VAL A 153 -1.53 -16.54 25.72
C VAL A 153 -0.05 -16.85 25.68
N VAL A 154 0.74 -15.91 26.20
CA VAL A 154 2.08 -16.20 26.66
C VAL A 154 1.84 -17.19 27.78
N LEU A 155 1.80 -18.48 27.41
CA LEU A 155 1.94 -19.60 28.30
C LEU A 155 3.36 -19.49 28.86
N GLY A 156 3.53 -18.53 29.77
CA GLY A 156 4.70 -18.41 30.63
C GLY A 156 4.67 -19.63 31.51
N GLY A 157 5.26 -20.72 31.04
CA GLY A 157 5.57 -21.86 31.87
C GLY A 157 6.33 -21.32 33.07
N GLY A 158 5.75 -21.48 34.25
CA GLY A 158 6.27 -21.00 35.54
C GLY A 158 7.61 -21.66 35.87
N LEU A 159 8.66 -21.21 35.19
CA LEU A 159 10.05 -21.57 35.34
C LEU A 159 10.89 -20.29 35.25
N THR A 160 10.39 -19.17 35.80
CA THR A 160 11.30 -18.19 36.37
C THR A 160 11.79 -18.81 37.68
N PRO A 161 13.06 -19.25 37.79
CA PRO A 161 13.61 -19.60 39.09
C PRO A 161 13.55 -18.33 39.93
N ASP A 162 12.57 -18.27 40.83
CA ASP A 162 12.65 -17.34 41.94
C ASP A 162 13.81 -17.86 42.80
N ASP A 163 14.88 -17.08 42.93
CA ASP A 163 16.01 -17.35 43.85
C ASP A 163 15.57 -17.21 45.34
N GLY A 164 14.29 -17.49 45.61
CA GLY A 164 13.59 -17.38 46.87
C GLY A 164 13.23 -18.77 47.39
N ASP A 165 14.10 -19.29 48.24
CA ASP A 165 13.83 -20.39 49.19
C ASP A 165 13.79 -21.82 48.63
N ASP A 166 14.91 -22.24 48.04
CA ASP A 166 15.36 -23.62 47.87
C ASP A 166 15.84 -24.27 49.20
N GLY A 167 15.50 -23.69 50.37
CA GLY A 167 15.86 -24.19 51.70
C GLY A 167 15.00 -25.34 52.25
N GLU A 168 13.82 -25.57 51.65
CA GLU A 168 12.81 -26.55 52.10
C GLU A 168 13.01 -27.95 51.50
N MET A 169 13.70 -28.08 50.36
CA MET A 169 13.95 -29.36 49.68
C MET A 169 15.36 -29.93 49.93
N ASP A 170 15.93 -29.71 51.11
CA ASP A 170 17.17 -30.40 51.52
C ASP A 170 16.86 -31.87 51.91
N PRO A 171 17.34 -32.86 51.15
CA PRO A 171 17.05 -34.28 51.42
C PRO A 171 17.51 -34.72 52.81
N ARG A 172 18.51 -34.04 53.40
CA ARG A 172 19.00 -34.35 54.76
C ARG A 172 18.00 -33.92 55.83
N LYS A 173 17.28 -32.80 55.63
CA LYS A 173 16.23 -32.34 56.55
C LYS A 173 14.99 -33.22 56.45
N LEU A 174 14.61 -33.62 55.24
CA LEU A 174 13.48 -34.52 54.99
C LEU A 174 13.66 -35.88 55.66
N ALA A 175 14.84 -36.50 55.51
CA ALA A 175 15.17 -37.80 56.10
C ALA A 175 15.15 -37.79 57.64
N ARG A 176 15.43 -36.63 58.27
CA ARG A 176 15.35 -36.48 59.73
C ARG A 176 13.92 -36.35 60.22
N ARG A 177 13.04 -35.71 59.45
CA ARG A 177 11.62 -35.51 59.78
C ARG A 177 10.81 -36.80 59.70
N THR A 178 11.15 -37.71 58.78
CA THR A 178 10.43 -38.99 58.58
C THR A 178 10.88 -40.12 59.50
N ARG A 179 11.95 -39.93 60.28
CA ARG A 179 12.48 -40.94 61.22
C ARG A 179 12.01 -40.71 62.68
N ARG A 180 10.94 -39.97 62.89
CA ARG A 180 10.36 -39.72 64.22
C ARG A 180 9.20 -40.66 64.51
#